data_AF-A0A3D3LBT1-F1
#
_entry.id   AF-A0A3D3LBT1-F1
#
_cell.length_a   1.000
_cell.length_b   1.000
_cell.length_c   1.000
_cell.angle_alpha   90.00
_cell.angle_beta   90.00
_cell.angle_gamma   90.00
#
_symmetry.space_group_name_H-M   'P 1'
#
loop_
_entity.id
_entity.type
_entity.pdbx_description
1 polymer ?
#
loop_
_entity_poly.entity_id
_entity_poly.type
_entity_poly.pdbx_seq_one_letter_code
_entity_poly.pdbx_strand_id
1 'polypeptide(L)'
;MTDWRPLREALPAPLAPPPIYQTGAKPAQILPSKPSAAAAARTSGLAVASLVCGLIGIVIPLVPALLAVIFGHIARSSIKRSAGALSGAGMALAGVITGYLMLFVVVLAIAASLLVPAFSVMAEKAVQIKSTNNARQLVLGMKMFTADNKGAYPPDLETLFKEGYLEDRRLLECIVDRNGNQVGWDYRGAGLSGTTAGNTLVLVSGGESRAGVMIAAFADGSTQVLNAEKLRQIEDQRGPP
;
A
#
# COMPACT_ATOMS: atom_id res chain seq x y z
N MET A 1 -18.09 113.10 -64.97
CA MET A 1 -18.49 112.22 -63.86
C MET A 1 -18.81 110.87 -64.47
N THR A 2 -17.86 109.94 -64.43
CA THR A 2 -18.03 108.57 -64.93
C THR A 2 -18.29 107.67 -63.73
N ASP A 3 -19.52 107.14 -63.66
CA ASP A 3 -20.02 106.30 -62.59
C ASP A 3 -19.20 105.00 -62.46
N TRP A 4 -18.41 104.92 -61.40
CA TRP A 4 -17.76 103.68 -60.99
C TRP A 4 -18.79 102.76 -60.35
N ARG A 5 -18.99 101.57 -60.95
CA ARG A 5 -19.78 100.47 -60.37
C ARG A 5 -18.85 99.37 -59.84
N PRO A 6 -19.07 98.88 -58.61
CA PRO A 6 -18.23 97.84 -58.04
C PRO A 6 -18.46 96.49 -58.72
N LEU A 7 -17.37 95.74 -58.94
CA LEU A 7 -17.31 94.45 -59.66
C LEU A 7 -18.33 93.39 -59.18
N ARG A 8 -18.83 93.48 -57.95
CA ARG A 8 -19.87 92.60 -57.41
C ARG A 8 -21.22 92.74 -58.11
N GLU A 9 -21.54 93.92 -58.66
CA GLU A 9 -22.78 94.15 -59.44
C GLU A 9 -22.65 93.67 -60.89
N ALA A 10 -21.44 93.40 -61.38
CA ALA A 10 -21.18 92.96 -62.76
C ALA A 10 -21.12 91.42 -62.91
N LEU A 11 -21.10 90.67 -61.80
CA LEU A 11 -21.04 89.21 -61.81
C LEU A 11 -22.44 88.61 -61.64
N PRO A 12 -22.88 87.70 -62.53
CA PRO A 12 -24.14 86.98 -62.34
C PRO A 12 -24.07 86.13 -61.06
N ALA A 13 -25.19 86.06 -60.33
CA ALA A 13 -25.29 85.31 -59.08
C ALA A 13 -24.85 83.85 -59.26
N PRO A 14 -24.15 83.24 -58.27
CA PRO A 14 -23.76 81.84 -58.35
C PRO A 14 -24.98 80.94 -58.59
N LEU A 15 -24.88 80.06 -59.59
CA LEU A 15 -25.89 79.04 -59.87
C LEU A 15 -26.15 78.24 -58.58
N ALA A 16 -27.42 78.18 -58.17
CA ALA A 16 -27.82 77.39 -57.01
C ALA A 16 -27.40 75.93 -57.20
N PRO A 17 -26.91 75.24 -56.15
CA PRO A 17 -26.57 73.82 -56.23
C PRO A 17 -27.82 73.00 -56.60
N PRO A 18 -27.67 71.89 -57.35
CA PRO A 18 -28.80 71.05 -57.73
C PRO A 18 -29.54 70.51 -56.50
N PRO A 19 -30.87 70.32 -56.56
CA PRO A 19 -31.62 69.75 -55.46
C PRO A 19 -31.12 68.33 -55.17
N ILE A 20 -30.70 68.09 -53.93
CA ILE A 20 -30.42 66.73 -53.46
C ILE A 20 -31.77 66.03 -53.28
N TYR A 21 -32.09 65.10 -54.17
CA TYR A 21 -33.18 64.16 -53.95
C TYR A 21 -32.77 63.22 -52.81
N GLN A 22 -33.27 63.47 -51.60
CA GLN A 22 -33.21 62.50 -50.51
C GLN A 22 -34.08 61.30 -50.91
N THR A 23 -33.45 60.24 -51.39
CA THR A 23 -34.04 58.91 -51.40
C THR A 23 -34.34 58.52 -49.96
N GLY A 24 -35.63 58.57 -49.59
CA GLY A 24 -36.10 58.22 -48.26
C GLY A 24 -35.90 56.74 -47.93
N ALA A 25 -34.70 56.35 -47.55
CA ALA A 25 -34.48 55.14 -46.79
C ALA A 25 -34.99 55.41 -45.36
N LYS A 26 -36.15 54.83 -45.02
CA LYS A 26 -36.70 54.82 -43.66
C LYS A 26 -35.59 54.44 -42.65
N PRO A 27 -35.37 55.20 -41.56
CA PRO A 27 -34.40 54.81 -40.56
C PRO A 27 -34.80 53.45 -39.99
N ALA A 28 -33.88 52.49 -40.06
CA ALA A 28 -34.04 51.19 -39.42
C ALA A 28 -34.20 51.42 -37.92
N GLN A 29 -35.40 51.18 -37.40
CA GLN A 29 -35.64 51.17 -35.96
C GLN A 29 -34.81 50.02 -35.37
N ILE A 30 -33.79 50.36 -34.58
CA ILE A 30 -33.08 49.39 -33.75
C ILE A 30 -34.08 48.96 -32.67
N LEU A 31 -34.80 47.86 -32.90
CA LEU A 31 -35.57 47.26 -31.82
C LEU A 31 -34.59 46.80 -30.72
N PRO A 32 -34.88 47.07 -29.44
CA PRO A 32 -34.14 46.43 -28.36
C PRO A 32 -34.32 44.91 -28.51
N SER A 33 -33.22 44.21 -28.76
CA SER A 33 -33.20 42.76 -28.73
C SER A 33 -33.57 42.33 -27.30
N LYS A 34 -34.68 41.60 -27.16
CA LYS A 34 -34.99 40.88 -25.92
C LYS A 34 -33.73 40.09 -25.53
N PRO A 35 -33.22 40.17 -24.29
CA PRO A 35 -32.20 39.25 -23.85
C PRO A 35 -32.79 37.84 -24.00
N SER A 36 -32.24 37.08 -24.96
CA SER A 36 -32.53 35.67 -25.09
C SER A 36 -32.25 35.04 -23.73
N ALA A 37 -33.26 34.42 -23.12
CA ALA A 37 -33.11 33.71 -21.86
C ALA A 37 -31.88 32.81 -21.98
N ALA A 38 -30.87 33.06 -21.14
CA ALA A 38 -29.67 32.25 -21.10
C ALA A 38 -30.09 30.79 -20.96
N ALA A 39 -29.94 30.02 -22.04
CA ALA A 39 -30.27 28.59 -22.03
C ALA A 39 -29.42 27.97 -20.92
N ALA A 40 -30.08 27.45 -19.89
CA ALA A 40 -29.40 26.84 -18.75
C ALA A 40 -28.40 25.78 -19.28
N ALA A 41 -27.10 26.01 -19.05
CA ALA A 41 -26.04 25.15 -19.54
C ALA A 41 -26.29 23.71 -19.05
N ARG A 42 -26.45 22.76 -19.97
CA ARG A 42 -26.65 21.34 -19.61
C ARG A 42 -25.36 20.77 -19.03
N THR A 43 -25.48 19.96 -17.98
CA THR A 43 -24.36 19.19 -17.41
C THR A 43 -23.91 18.12 -18.40
N SER A 44 -22.61 17.99 -18.64
CA SER A 44 -22.10 16.99 -19.60
C SER A 44 -22.29 15.57 -19.04
N GLY A 45 -22.89 14.67 -19.83
CA GLY A 45 -23.03 13.25 -19.46
C GLY A 45 -21.68 12.56 -19.26
N LEU A 46 -20.61 13.08 -19.86
CA LEU A 46 -19.23 12.64 -19.65
C LEU A 46 -18.72 12.96 -18.24
N ALA A 47 -19.16 14.07 -17.63
CA ALA A 47 -18.80 14.40 -16.24
C ALA A 47 -19.53 13.49 -15.24
N VAL A 48 -20.76 13.10 -15.54
CA VAL A 48 -21.50 12.10 -14.75
C VAL A 48 -20.89 10.71 -14.95
N ALA A 49 -20.54 10.35 -16.19
CA ALA A 49 -19.90 9.08 -16.49
C ALA A 49 -18.51 8.97 -15.83
N SER A 50 -17.72 10.05 -15.75
CA SER A 50 -16.43 10.02 -15.03
C SER A 50 -16.61 9.91 -13.51
N LEU A 51 -17.64 10.54 -12.94
CA LEU A 51 -17.99 10.38 -11.53
C LEU A 51 -18.43 8.95 -11.21
N VAL A 52 -19.31 8.38 -12.03
CA VAL A 52 -19.83 7.02 -11.87
C VAL A 52 -18.73 5.98 -12.10
N CYS A 53 -17.87 6.16 -13.11
CA CYS A 53 -16.73 5.27 -13.34
C CYS A 53 -15.70 5.36 -12.20
N GLY A 54 -15.48 6.56 -11.64
CA GLY A 54 -14.68 6.74 -10.42
C GLY A 54 -15.27 6.04 -9.19
N LEU A 55 -16.59 6.06 -9.04
CA LEU A 55 -17.29 5.32 -7.97
C LEU A 55 -17.25 3.80 -8.18
N ILE A 56 -17.41 3.33 -9.41
CA ILE A 56 -17.35 1.89 -9.76
C ILE A 56 -15.92 1.37 -9.66
N GLY A 57 -14.91 2.21 -9.90
CA GLY A 57 -13.49 1.87 -9.68
C GLY A 57 -13.14 1.56 -8.23
N ILE A 58 -14.02 1.85 -7.26
CA ILE A 58 -13.89 1.42 -5.86
C ILE A 58 -14.18 -0.08 -5.71
N VAL A 59 -15.00 -0.67 -6.60
CA VAL A 59 -15.46 -2.07 -6.51
C VAL A 59 -14.59 -3.01 -7.35
N ILE A 60 -14.02 -2.54 -8.47
CA ILE A 60 -13.12 -3.33 -9.33
C ILE A 60 -11.90 -2.46 -9.70
N PRO A 61 -10.73 -2.64 -9.09
CA PRO A 61 -9.69 -1.59 -9.06
C PRO A 61 -8.81 -1.43 -10.30
N LEU A 62 -8.72 -2.41 -11.21
CA LEU A 62 -7.65 -2.39 -12.23
C LEU A 62 -8.02 -1.68 -13.55
N VAL A 63 -9.21 -1.95 -14.10
CA VAL A 63 -9.64 -1.44 -15.42
C VAL A 63 -10.35 -0.07 -15.35
N PRO A 64 -11.22 0.21 -14.36
CA PRO A 64 -11.97 1.47 -14.30
C PRO A 64 -11.12 2.69 -13.93
N ALA A 65 -10.06 2.52 -13.15
CA ALA A 65 -9.19 3.62 -12.73
C ALA A 65 -8.49 4.30 -13.94
N LEU A 66 -7.99 3.49 -14.88
CA LEU A 66 -7.40 3.97 -16.13
C LEU A 66 -8.45 4.69 -17.00
N LEU A 67 -9.65 4.11 -17.14
CA LEU A 67 -10.74 4.72 -17.91
C LEU A 67 -11.23 6.03 -17.28
N ALA A 68 -11.33 6.13 -15.95
CA ALA A 68 -11.75 7.33 -15.24
C ALA A 68 -10.77 8.49 -15.42
N VAL A 69 -9.46 8.23 -15.43
CA VAL A 69 -8.44 9.26 -15.70
C VAL A 69 -8.52 9.76 -17.15
N ILE A 70 -8.67 8.84 -18.11
CA ILE A 70 -8.80 9.17 -19.54
C ILE A 70 -10.08 9.98 -19.79
N PHE A 71 -11.24 9.49 -19.32
CA PHE A 71 -12.51 10.20 -19.47
C PHE A 71 -12.54 11.54 -18.71
N GLY A 72 -11.86 11.64 -17.56
CA GLY A 72 -11.73 12.89 -16.80
C GLY A 72 -10.95 13.97 -17.56
N HIS A 73 -9.85 13.61 -18.23
CA HIS A 73 -9.11 14.56 -19.08
C HIS A 73 -9.88 14.96 -20.34
N ILE A 74 -10.57 14.02 -20.98
CA ILE A 74 -11.41 14.31 -22.15
C ILE A 74 -12.57 15.23 -21.77
N ALA A 75 -13.28 14.96 -20.67
CA ALA A 75 -14.37 15.80 -20.18
C ALA A 75 -13.91 17.24 -19.89
N ARG A 76 -12.72 17.42 -19.32
CA ARG A 76 -12.16 18.75 -19.02
C ARG A 76 -11.77 19.51 -20.30
N SER A 77 -11.23 18.81 -21.30
CA SER A 77 -10.93 19.39 -22.63
C SER A 77 -12.21 19.81 -23.36
N SER A 78 -13.24 18.95 -23.34
CA SER A 78 -14.55 19.25 -23.93
C SER A 78 -15.22 20.43 -23.26
N ILE A 79 -15.27 20.50 -21.92
CA ILE A 79 -15.87 21.63 -21.19
C ILE A 79 -15.14 22.95 -21.50
N LYS A 80 -13.79 22.95 -21.55
CA LYS A 80 -13.01 24.13 -21.92
C LYS A 80 -13.28 24.62 -23.34
N ARG A 81 -13.49 23.71 -24.30
CA ARG A 81 -13.78 24.04 -25.71
C ARG A 81 -15.23 24.43 -25.98
N SER A 82 -16.12 24.25 -25.00
CA SER A 82 -17.58 24.44 -25.17
C SER A 82 -18.05 25.89 -25.10
N ALA A 83 -17.15 26.85 -24.83
CA ALA A 83 -17.46 28.29 -24.78
C ALA A 83 -18.75 28.66 -23.99
N GLY A 84 -19.02 27.95 -22.89
CA GLY A 84 -20.20 28.18 -22.02
C GLY A 84 -21.39 27.25 -22.21
N ALA A 85 -21.39 26.36 -23.23
CA ALA A 85 -22.50 25.44 -23.48
C ALA A 85 -22.60 24.24 -22.50
N LEU A 86 -21.50 23.91 -21.80
CA LEU A 86 -21.40 22.78 -20.88
C LEU A 86 -20.87 23.25 -19.51
N SER A 87 -21.59 22.90 -18.43
CA SER A 87 -21.20 23.16 -17.04
C SER A 87 -20.77 21.87 -16.32
N GLY A 88 -20.11 21.98 -15.16
CA GLY A 88 -19.64 20.81 -14.38
C GLY A 88 -18.12 20.66 -14.24
N ALA A 89 -17.35 21.73 -14.47
CA ALA A 89 -15.88 21.70 -14.32
C ALA A 89 -15.42 21.26 -12.91
N GLY A 90 -16.16 21.64 -11.86
CA GLY A 90 -15.90 21.21 -10.49
C GLY A 90 -16.11 19.70 -10.28
N MET A 91 -17.16 19.12 -10.87
CA MET A 91 -17.42 17.68 -10.84
C MET A 91 -16.35 16.89 -11.62
N ALA A 92 -15.92 17.41 -12.78
CA ALA A 92 -14.82 16.79 -13.53
C ALA A 92 -13.49 16.83 -12.75
N LEU A 93 -13.21 17.93 -12.03
CA LEU A 93 -12.03 18.02 -11.18
C LEU A 93 -12.11 17.05 -9.99
N ALA A 94 -13.26 16.97 -9.33
CA ALA A 94 -13.49 16.02 -8.24
C ALA A 94 -13.28 14.56 -8.71
N GLY A 95 -13.79 14.19 -9.89
CA GLY A 95 -13.59 12.86 -10.46
C GLY A 95 -12.11 12.53 -10.75
N VAL A 96 -11.34 13.50 -11.25
CA VAL A 96 -9.89 13.31 -11.49
C VAL A 96 -9.12 13.19 -10.18
N ILE A 97 -9.42 14.02 -9.16
CA ILE A 97 -8.77 13.96 -7.85
C ILE A 97 -9.04 12.61 -7.17
N THR A 98 -10.30 12.19 -7.15
CA THR A 98 -10.68 10.89 -6.59
C THR A 98 -10.01 9.74 -7.35
N GLY A 99 -9.87 9.84 -8.67
CA GLY A 99 -9.15 8.87 -9.50
C GLY A 99 -7.67 8.73 -9.12
N TYR A 100 -6.95 9.85 -8.94
CA TYR A 100 -5.55 9.81 -8.50
C TYR A 100 -5.40 9.29 -7.07
N LEU A 101 -6.31 9.64 -6.16
CA LEU A 101 -6.29 9.13 -4.79
C LEU A 101 -6.47 7.61 -4.77
N MET A 102 -7.42 7.09 -5.56
CA MET A 102 -7.62 5.64 -5.68
C MET A 102 -6.41 4.95 -6.33
N LEU A 103 -5.83 5.53 -7.38
CA LEU A 103 -4.61 5.00 -7.99
C LEU A 103 -3.45 4.93 -6.98
N PHE A 104 -3.26 5.97 -6.18
CA PHE A 104 -2.24 6.01 -5.12
C PHE A 104 -2.45 4.90 -4.08
N VAL A 105 -3.68 4.72 -3.61
CA VAL A 105 -4.03 3.63 -2.67
C VAL A 105 -3.79 2.26 -3.29
N VAL A 106 -4.15 2.05 -4.56
CA VAL A 106 -3.89 0.78 -5.27
C VAL A 106 -2.40 0.48 -5.37
N VAL A 107 -1.58 1.48 -5.72
CA VAL A 107 -0.12 1.32 -5.80
C VAL A 107 0.47 0.94 -4.44
N LEU A 108 0.05 1.62 -3.35
CA LEU A 108 0.49 1.28 -2.00
C LEU A 108 0.04 -0.12 -1.58
N ALA A 109 -1.19 -0.51 -1.92
CA ALA A 109 -1.71 -1.85 -1.61
C ALA A 109 -0.92 -2.95 -2.32
N ILE A 110 -0.56 -2.75 -3.59
CA ILE A 110 0.28 -3.69 -4.36
C ILE A 110 1.69 -3.75 -3.78
N ALA A 111 2.29 -2.60 -3.43
CA ALA A 111 3.61 -2.59 -2.80
C ALA A 111 3.57 -3.36 -1.47
N ALA A 112 2.60 -3.06 -0.61
CA ALA A 112 2.43 -3.75 0.67
C ALA A 112 2.19 -5.26 0.50
N SER A 113 1.36 -5.68 -0.46
CA SER A 113 1.06 -7.09 -0.68
C SER A 113 2.27 -7.92 -1.14
N LEU A 114 3.27 -7.30 -1.77
CA LEU A 114 4.53 -7.94 -2.13
C LEU A 114 5.55 -7.93 -0.98
N LEU A 115 5.60 -6.83 -0.22
CA LEU A 115 6.55 -6.63 0.88
C LEU A 115 6.22 -7.49 2.11
N VAL A 116 4.94 -7.55 2.53
CA VAL A 116 4.51 -8.28 3.73
C VAL A 116 4.88 -9.77 3.71
N PRO A 117 4.58 -10.57 2.65
CA PRO A 117 4.93 -11.98 2.63
C PRO A 117 6.45 -12.19 2.60
N ALA A 118 7.19 -11.37 1.85
CA ALA A 118 8.66 -11.46 1.79
C ALA A 118 9.29 -11.27 3.18
N PHE A 119 8.84 -10.26 3.95
CA PHE A 119 9.32 -10.04 5.31
C PHE A 119 8.93 -11.17 6.27
N SER A 120 7.70 -11.70 6.16
CA SER A 120 7.22 -12.76 7.05
C SER A 120 8.05 -14.05 6.93
N VAL A 121 8.46 -14.43 5.71
CA VAL A 121 9.32 -15.60 5.48
C VAL A 121 10.72 -15.40 6.05
N MET A 122 11.31 -14.21 5.86
CA MET A 122 12.66 -13.91 6.39
C MET A 122 12.68 -13.90 7.93
N ALA A 123 11.64 -13.34 8.55
CA ALA A 123 11.52 -13.31 10.01
C ALA A 123 11.43 -14.71 10.61
N GLU A 124 10.65 -15.62 10.02
CA GLU A 124 10.50 -17.00 10.52
C GLU A 124 11.83 -17.77 10.46
N LYS A 125 12.57 -17.65 9.35
CA LYS A 125 13.90 -18.29 9.22
C LYS A 125 14.91 -17.72 10.20
N ALA A 126 14.89 -16.40 10.43
CA ALA A 126 15.75 -15.76 11.43
C ALA A 126 15.45 -16.26 12.85
N VAL A 127 14.17 -16.37 13.23
CA VAL A 127 13.73 -16.93 14.52
C VAL A 127 14.21 -18.36 14.69
N GLN A 128 14.14 -19.18 13.63
CA GLN A 128 14.63 -20.55 13.64
C GLN A 128 16.15 -20.64 13.84
N ILE A 129 16.93 -19.77 13.19
CA ILE A 129 18.38 -19.70 13.35
C ILE A 129 18.73 -19.29 14.78
N LYS A 130 18.08 -18.24 15.32
CA LYS A 130 18.27 -17.81 16.72
C LYS A 130 17.97 -18.95 17.69
N SER A 131 16.82 -19.59 17.54
CA SER A 131 16.38 -20.69 18.42
C SER A 131 17.32 -21.90 18.34
N THR A 132 17.85 -22.21 17.16
CA THR A 132 18.85 -23.29 17.00
C THR A 132 20.16 -22.94 17.73
N ASN A 133 20.61 -21.70 17.66
CA ASN A 133 21.80 -21.24 18.40
C ASN A 133 21.55 -21.21 19.91
N ASN A 134 20.36 -20.77 20.34
CA ASN A 134 19.94 -20.84 21.74
C ASN A 134 19.99 -22.28 22.26
N ALA A 135 19.44 -23.25 21.51
CA ALA A 135 19.50 -24.66 21.85
C ALA A 135 20.95 -25.16 22.02
N ARG A 136 21.85 -24.78 21.10
CA ARG A 136 23.27 -25.14 21.20
C ARG A 136 23.93 -24.58 22.45
N GLN A 137 23.61 -23.33 22.81
CA GLN A 137 24.14 -22.71 24.04
C GLN A 137 23.57 -23.38 25.29
N LEU A 138 22.28 -23.72 25.31
CA LEU A 138 21.68 -24.50 26.41
C LEU A 138 22.37 -25.85 26.57
N VAL A 139 22.58 -26.58 25.47
CA VAL A 139 23.26 -27.90 25.51
C VAL A 139 24.71 -27.77 25.94
N LEU A 140 25.40 -26.70 25.53
CA LEU A 140 26.75 -26.43 26.01
C LEU A 140 26.75 -26.18 27.53
N GLY A 141 25.81 -25.39 28.05
CA GLY A 141 25.63 -25.18 29.48
C GLY A 141 25.35 -26.49 30.23
N MET A 142 24.48 -27.35 29.67
CA MET A 142 24.25 -28.69 30.21
C MET A 142 25.53 -29.52 30.27
N LYS A 143 26.36 -29.47 29.22
CA LYS A 143 27.64 -30.19 29.20
C LYS A 143 28.61 -29.67 30.25
N MET A 144 28.70 -28.35 30.43
CA MET A 144 29.50 -27.75 31.52
C MET A 144 29.01 -28.23 32.89
N PHE A 145 27.71 -28.18 33.14
CA PHE A 145 27.12 -28.71 34.37
C PHE A 145 27.46 -30.19 34.58
N THR A 146 27.32 -31.02 33.55
CA THR A 146 27.63 -32.46 33.65
C THR A 146 29.10 -32.73 33.96
N ALA A 147 30.01 -31.90 33.43
CA ALA A 147 31.44 -32.02 33.70
C ALA A 147 31.74 -31.82 35.20
N ASP A 148 31.03 -30.89 35.84
CA ASP A 148 31.20 -30.59 37.26
C ASP A 148 30.40 -31.54 38.17
N ASN A 149 29.29 -32.12 37.66
CA ASN A 149 28.33 -32.92 38.42
C ASN A 149 28.43 -34.43 38.16
N LYS A 150 29.64 -34.98 38.11
CA LYS A 150 29.89 -36.44 37.94
C LYS A 150 29.18 -37.05 36.72
N GLY A 151 28.98 -36.25 35.68
CA GLY A 151 28.27 -36.64 34.46
C GLY A 151 26.74 -36.56 34.54
N ALA A 152 26.13 -36.15 35.66
CA ALA A 152 24.68 -36.01 35.75
C ALA A 152 24.19 -34.77 34.99
N TYR A 153 23.13 -34.93 34.20
CA TYR A 153 22.42 -33.79 33.59
C TYR A 153 21.65 -32.99 34.65
N PRO A 154 21.39 -31.68 34.41
CA PRO A 154 20.65 -30.87 35.37
C PRO A 154 19.21 -31.39 35.54
N PRO A 155 18.59 -31.21 36.72
CA PRO A 155 17.21 -31.67 36.96
C PRO A 155 16.19 -30.85 36.15
N ASP A 156 16.48 -29.58 35.90
CA ASP A 156 15.69 -28.65 35.12
C ASP A 156 16.59 -27.60 34.45
N LEU A 157 16.06 -26.89 33.45
CA LEU A 157 16.83 -25.85 32.75
C LEU A 157 17.14 -24.65 33.66
N GLU A 158 16.32 -24.37 34.66
CA GLU A 158 16.52 -23.23 35.57
C GLU A 158 17.78 -23.38 36.41
N THR A 159 18.18 -24.62 36.71
CA THR A 159 19.40 -24.94 37.44
C THR A 159 20.64 -24.35 36.76
N LEU A 160 20.69 -24.38 35.42
CA LEU A 160 21.82 -23.80 34.66
C LEU A 160 21.97 -22.29 34.87
N PHE A 161 20.86 -21.59 35.09
CA PHE A 161 20.87 -20.14 35.34
C PHE A 161 21.12 -19.81 36.81
N LYS A 162 20.57 -20.61 37.72
CA LYS A 162 20.75 -20.44 39.17
C LYS A 162 22.20 -20.69 39.59
N GLU A 163 22.85 -21.68 39.00
CA GLU A 163 24.24 -22.03 39.30
C GLU A 163 25.26 -21.24 38.47
N GLY A 164 24.79 -20.38 37.57
CA GLY A 164 25.65 -19.44 36.84
C GLY A 164 26.37 -20.03 35.61
N TYR A 165 25.96 -21.21 35.13
CA TYR A 165 26.45 -21.75 33.85
C TYR A 165 25.96 -20.94 32.65
N LEU A 166 24.78 -20.33 32.77
CA LEU A 166 24.19 -19.47 31.75
C LEU A 166 23.64 -18.19 32.38
N GLU A 167 23.91 -17.05 31.76
CA GLU A 167 23.44 -15.75 32.25
C GLU A 167 22.18 -15.27 31.52
N ASP A 168 22.10 -15.50 30.21
CA ASP A 168 21.03 -14.94 29.37
C ASP A 168 19.78 -15.82 29.37
N ARG A 169 18.74 -15.40 30.09
CA ARG A 169 17.43 -16.07 30.11
C ARG A 169 16.71 -16.08 28.77
N ARG A 170 17.11 -15.25 27.80
CA ARG A 170 16.56 -15.29 26.42
C ARG A 170 16.88 -16.60 25.71
N LEU A 171 17.80 -17.41 26.24
CA LEU A 171 18.06 -18.75 25.74
C LEU A 171 16.86 -19.68 25.92
N LEU A 172 15.98 -19.41 26.90
CA LEU A 172 14.74 -20.15 27.12
C LEU A 172 13.67 -19.87 26.06
N GLU A 173 13.81 -18.76 25.32
CA GLU A 173 12.94 -18.47 24.19
C GLU A 173 13.27 -19.41 23.01
N CYS A 174 12.22 -20.00 22.44
CA CYS A 174 12.30 -20.84 21.26
C CYS A 174 11.55 -20.18 20.08
N ILE A 175 11.08 -21.02 19.16
CA ILE A 175 10.35 -20.64 17.95
C ILE A 175 8.98 -20.04 18.29
N VAL A 176 8.37 -19.43 17.27
CA VAL A 176 6.98 -18.99 17.33
C VAL A 176 6.11 -20.12 16.78
N ASP A 177 5.08 -20.50 17.53
CA ASP A 177 4.17 -21.58 17.14
C ASP A 177 3.28 -21.18 15.94
N ARG A 178 2.47 -22.14 15.46
CA ARG A 178 1.46 -21.89 14.42
C ARG A 178 0.44 -20.80 14.76
N ASN A 179 0.23 -20.51 16.04
CA ASN A 179 -0.72 -19.52 16.53
C ASN A 179 -0.09 -18.11 16.67
N GLY A 180 1.23 -17.99 16.47
CA GLY A 180 1.94 -16.73 16.64
C GLY A 180 2.47 -16.50 18.07
N ASN A 181 2.41 -17.50 18.95
CA ASN A 181 2.90 -17.42 20.32
C ASN A 181 4.36 -17.89 20.41
N GLN A 182 5.17 -17.17 21.18
CA GLN A 182 6.52 -17.63 21.50
C GLN A 182 6.45 -18.80 22.47
N VAL A 183 7.03 -19.95 22.09
CA VAL A 183 7.07 -21.15 22.95
C VAL A 183 8.43 -21.30 23.64
N GLY A 184 8.43 -22.00 24.76
CA GLY A 184 9.65 -22.39 25.47
C GLY A 184 10.23 -23.72 24.98
N TRP A 185 11.25 -24.19 25.69
CA TRP A 185 11.82 -25.52 25.48
C TRP A 185 11.17 -26.56 26.38
N ASP A 186 10.95 -27.74 25.81
CA ASP A 186 10.61 -28.95 26.52
C ASP A 186 11.90 -29.73 26.83
N TYR A 187 12.20 -29.87 28.12
CA TYR A 187 13.44 -30.45 28.60
C TYR A 187 13.30 -31.95 28.87
N ARG A 188 14.17 -32.74 28.24
CA ARG A 188 14.14 -34.23 28.29
C ARG A 188 15.43 -34.83 28.84
N GLY A 189 16.29 -34.00 29.43
CA GLY A 189 17.58 -34.40 29.97
C GLY A 189 17.57 -34.82 31.44
N ALA A 190 16.47 -34.59 32.17
CA ALA A 190 16.37 -34.94 33.58
C ALA A 190 16.61 -36.44 33.79
N GLY A 191 17.53 -36.78 34.69
CA GLY A 191 17.91 -38.17 34.98
C GLY A 191 18.88 -38.82 34.00
N LEU A 192 19.32 -38.11 32.95
CA LEU A 192 20.38 -38.59 32.06
C LEU A 192 21.77 -38.44 32.69
N SER A 193 22.72 -39.22 32.18
CA SER A 193 24.10 -39.24 32.65
C SER A 193 25.10 -39.17 31.48
N GLY A 194 26.37 -38.93 31.76
CA GLY A 194 27.43 -38.80 30.76
C GLY A 194 27.68 -40.07 29.94
N THR A 195 27.10 -41.21 30.33
CA THR A 195 27.13 -42.48 29.58
C THR A 195 25.94 -42.64 28.63
N THR A 196 25.00 -41.69 28.62
CA THR A 196 23.86 -41.68 27.70
C THR A 196 24.34 -41.55 26.25
N ALA A 197 23.66 -42.23 25.33
CA ALA A 197 24.02 -42.19 23.91
C ALA A 197 23.97 -40.76 23.36
N GLY A 198 24.93 -40.40 22.51
CA GLY A 198 25.02 -39.04 21.95
C GLY A 198 23.77 -38.62 21.15
N ASN A 199 23.09 -39.58 20.52
CA ASN A 199 21.84 -39.36 19.79
C ASN A 199 20.58 -39.33 20.70
N THR A 200 20.74 -39.24 22.01
CA THR A 200 19.61 -39.09 22.93
C THR A 200 19.10 -37.66 22.92
N LEU A 201 17.79 -37.51 22.73
CA LEU A 201 17.09 -36.24 22.73
C LEU A 201 17.09 -35.61 24.13
N VAL A 202 17.60 -34.39 24.24
CA VAL A 202 17.71 -33.67 25.53
C VAL A 202 16.84 -32.42 25.58
N LEU A 203 16.53 -31.82 24.43
CA LEU A 203 15.78 -30.57 24.35
C LEU A 203 14.93 -30.55 23.08
N VAL A 204 13.68 -30.09 23.18
CA VAL A 204 12.75 -29.96 22.04
C VAL A 204 12.03 -28.62 22.12
N SER A 205 11.70 -28.01 20.99
CA SER A 205 10.77 -26.88 20.96
C SER A 205 9.39 -27.28 21.49
N GLY A 206 8.78 -26.49 22.38
CA GLY A 206 7.47 -26.79 22.98
C GLY A 206 6.25 -26.74 22.03
N GLY A 207 6.48 -26.56 20.74
CA GLY A 207 5.44 -26.52 19.70
C GLY A 207 6.06 -26.56 18.30
N GLU A 208 5.20 -26.58 17.28
CA GLU A 208 5.61 -26.56 15.88
C GLU A 208 5.63 -25.14 15.32
N SER A 209 6.65 -24.81 14.53
CA SER A 209 6.71 -23.56 13.74
C SER A 209 5.53 -23.48 12.78
N ARG A 210 5.28 -22.29 12.24
CA ARG A 210 4.31 -22.10 11.15
C ARG A 210 4.60 -23.01 9.93
N ALA A 211 5.86 -23.30 9.66
CA ALA A 211 6.32 -24.27 8.67
C ALA A 211 6.15 -25.76 9.05
N GLY A 212 5.58 -26.11 10.21
CA GLY A 212 5.36 -27.50 10.64
C GLY A 212 6.63 -28.22 11.12
N VAL A 213 7.65 -27.46 11.54
CA VAL A 213 8.93 -27.99 12.00
C VAL A 213 9.15 -27.70 13.47
N MET A 214 9.92 -28.58 14.12
CA MET A 214 10.39 -28.46 15.49
C MET A 214 11.92 -28.47 15.53
N ILE A 215 12.48 -27.91 16.59
CA ILE A 215 13.92 -27.93 16.84
C ILE A 215 14.17 -28.96 17.93
N ALA A 216 15.02 -29.94 17.62
CA ALA A 216 15.47 -30.97 18.53
C ALA A 216 16.97 -30.83 18.78
N ALA A 217 17.40 -30.91 20.03
CA ALA A 217 18.81 -30.98 20.39
C ALA A 217 19.11 -32.30 21.10
N PHE A 218 20.30 -32.82 20.82
CA PHE A 218 20.76 -34.12 21.28
C PHE A 218 21.92 -33.99 22.26
N ALA A 219 22.17 -35.04 23.05
CA ALA A 219 23.22 -35.08 24.07
C ALA A 219 24.63 -34.85 23.50
N ASP A 220 24.86 -35.21 22.22
CA ASP A 220 26.10 -34.94 21.50
C ASP A 220 26.32 -33.45 21.18
N GLY A 221 25.32 -32.58 21.39
CA GLY A 221 25.37 -31.15 21.07
C GLY A 221 24.87 -30.82 19.66
N SER A 222 24.49 -31.82 18.87
CA SER A 222 23.86 -31.59 17.57
C SER A 222 22.44 -31.07 17.75
N THR A 223 22.03 -30.22 16.81
CA THR A 223 20.68 -29.65 16.75
C THR A 223 20.12 -29.90 15.37
N GLN A 224 18.93 -30.50 15.29
CA GLN A 224 18.27 -30.79 14.03
C GLN A 224 16.90 -30.15 14.00
N VAL A 225 16.52 -29.70 12.81
CA VAL A 225 15.16 -29.27 12.50
C VAL A 225 14.43 -30.48 11.95
N LEU A 226 13.37 -30.89 12.63
CA LEU A 226 12.65 -32.12 12.35
C LEU A 226 11.15 -31.83 12.22
N ASN A 227 10.45 -32.62 11.41
CA ASN A 227 8.99 -32.62 11.43
C ASN A 227 8.48 -33.38 12.66
N ALA A 228 7.25 -33.09 13.10
CA ALA A 228 6.67 -33.75 14.28
C ALA A 228 6.61 -35.27 14.18
N GLU A 229 6.34 -35.80 12.99
CA GLU A 229 6.32 -37.25 12.78
C GLU A 229 7.69 -37.89 12.97
N LYS A 230 8.75 -37.27 12.44
CA LYS A 230 10.12 -37.75 12.59
C LYS A 230 10.60 -37.64 14.04
N LEU A 231 10.18 -36.61 14.77
CA LEU A 231 10.46 -36.50 16.19
C LEU A 231 9.82 -37.65 16.97
N ARG A 232 8.53 -37.93 16.72
CA ARG A 232 7.82 -39.04 17.36
C ARG A 232 8.49 -40.39 17.09
N GLN A 233 8.97 -40.62 15.88
CA GLN A 233 9.73 -41.84 15.56
C GLN A 233 11.03 -41.95 16.38
N ILE A 234 11.73 -40.85 16.61
CA ILE A 234 12.95 -40.81 17.43
C ILE A 234 12.59 -41.05 18.91
N GLU A 235 11.47 -40.51 19.37
CA GLU A 235 10.96 -40.72 20.74
C GLU A 235 10.52 -42.17 20.96
N ASP A 236 9.80 -42.78 20.01
CA ASP A 236 9.37 -44.18 20.09
C ASP A 236 10.56 -45.15 20.10
N GLN A 237 11.63 -44.83 19.37
CA GLN A 237 12.88 -45.60 19.38
C GLN A 237 13.64 -45.53 20.72
N ARG A 238 13.38 -44.50 21.54
CA ARG A 238 13.97 -44.34 22.87
C ARG A 238 13.37 -45.34 23.88
N GLY A 239 12.18 -45.89 23.61
CA GLY A 239 11.39 -46.64 24.58
C GLY A 239 10.85 -45.72 25.70
N PRO A 240 9.80 -46.15 26.44
CA PRO A 240 9.26 -45.34 27.54
C PRO A 240 10.30 -45.12 28.66
N PRO A 241 10.15 -44.04 29.44
CA PRO A 241 11.04 -43.71 30.56
C PRO A 241 11.08 -44.80 31.64
#